data_AF-A0A6P0JTX3-F1
#
_entry.id   AF-A0A6P0JTX3-F1
#
_cell.length_a   1.000
_cell.length_b   1.000
_cell.length_c   1.000
_cell.angle_alpha   90.00
_cell.angle_beta   90.00
_cell.angle_gamma   90.00
#
_symmetry.space_group_name_H-M   'P 1'
#
loop_
_entity.id
_entity.type
_entity.pdbx_description
1 polymer ?
#
loop_
_entity_poly.entity_id
_entity_poly.type
_entity_poly.pdbx_seq_one_letter_code
_entity_poly.pdbx_strand_id
1 'polypeptide(L)'
;MTVDTSPTPSTPTLDLPPDAPSDEFLSQLLRQSEQQKVNIHTEISGWLQELRQRSAYDVTKQRMPNRKDEEWRFTDISELLGLKFQLPPSEEVTQDAIAPLILPEAAQSHIVFVNGIYAPNLSDTSGLPEGVYAGNLSHLPLDNCYEAVKYIAYQDGDKELFTALNSTGFPDVAVLWANPNVVVETPIQILFITTVEDQPSFSQPRGND
;
A
#
# COMPACT_ATOMS: atom_id res chain seq x y z
N MET A 1 41.65 0.00 26.08
CA MET A 1 40.49 -0.92 26.14
C MET A 1 39.32 -0.10 26.65
N THR A 2 38.33 0.16 25.80
CA THR A 2 36.88 0.33 26.04
C THR A 2 36.32 1.08 24.83
N VAL A 3 35.78 0.33 23.87
CA VAL A 3 34.96 0.85 22.79
C VAL A 3 33.56 1.03 23.37
N ASP A 4 33.07 2.26 23.33
CA ASP A 4 31.70 2.61 23.65
C ASP A 4 30.79 2.03 22.57
N THR A 5 29.89 1.12 22.97
CA THR A 5 28.92 0.49 22.07
C THR A 5 27.55 1.02 22.49
N SER A 6 27.08 2.03 21.78
CA SER A 6 25.70 2.48 21.88
C SER A 6 24.77 1.31 21.50
N PRO A 7 23.65 1.11 22.23
CA PRO A 7 22.74 0.00 21.95
C PRO A 7 21.99 0.27 20.64
N THR A 8 22.03 -0.71 19.74
CA THR A 8 21.15 -0.80 18.57
C THR A 8 19.69 -0.75 19.05
N PRO A 9 18.80 0.05 18.44
CA PRO A 9 17.39 0.03 18.82
C PRO A 9 16.82 -1.36 18.50
N SER A 10 16.23 -1.99 19.51
CA SER A 10 15.58 -3.30 19.38
C SER A 10 14.35 -3.15 18.51
N THR A 11 14.27 -3.92 17.43
CA THR A 11 13.06 -4.06 16.61
C THR A 11 11.90 -4.49 17.52
N PRO A 12 10.74 -3.81 17.49
CA PRO A 12 9.59 -4.28 18.25
C PRO A 12 9.18 -5.62 17.65
N THR A 13 9.34 -6.68 18.43
CA THR A 13 8.87 -8.02 18.06
C THR A 13 7.36 -7.98 18.18
N LEU A 14 6.64 -8.30 17.10
CA LEU A 14 5.20 -8.43 17.12
C LEU A 14 4.84 -9.57 18.09
N ASP A 15 4.29 -9.24 19.26
CA ASP A 15 3.85 -10.24 20.24
C ASP A 15 2.64 -11.00 19.67
N LEU A 16 2.91 -12.19 19.12
CA LEU A 16 1.89 -13.08 18.58
C LEU A 16 1.04 -13.67 19.72
N PRO A 17 -0.30 -13.72 19.59
CA PRO A 17 -1.13 -14.39 20.58
C PRO A 17 -0.82 -15.91 20.58
N PRO A 18 -0.84 -16.57 21.75
CA PRO A 18 -0.36 -17.94 21.93
C PRO A 18 -1.13 -19.02 21.16
N ASP A 19 -2.34 -18.71 20.68
CA ASP A 19 -3.24 -19.64 19.96
C ASP A 19 -3.44 -19.27 18.47
N ALA A 20 -2.63 -18.36 17.92
CA ALA A 20 -2.70 -18.02 16.49
C ALA A 20 -2.37 -19.24 15.61
N PRO A 21 -3.17 -19.53 14.55
CA PRO A 21 -2.77 -20.50 13.55
C PRO A 21 -1.42 -20.08 12.94
N SER A 22 -0.40 -20.93 13.08
CA SER A 22 0.90 -20.70 12.48
C SER A 22 0.81 -20.96 10.97
N ASP A 23 0.51 -19.90 10.20
CA ASP A 23 0.65 -19.90 8.76
C ASP A 23 2.03 -19.32 8.40
N GLU A 24 2.93 -20.19 7.93
CA GLU A 24 4.32 -19.81 7.62
C GLU A 24 4.38 -18.80 6.47
N PHE A 25 3.48 -18.91 5.49
CA PHE A 25 3.45 -18.04 4.33
C PHE A 25 3.03 -16.62 4.74
N LEU A 26 1.96 -16.48 5.53
CA LEU A 26 1.57 -15.18 6.09
C LEU A 26 2.67 -14.59 6.98
N SER A 27 3.34 -15.44 7.78
CA SER A 27 4.47 -14.99 8.61
C SER A 27 5.65 -14.46 7.78
N GLN A 28 5.90 -15.02 6.59
CA GLN A 28 6.91 -14.51 5.67
C GLN A 28 6.50 -13.15 5.08
N LEU A 29 5.24 -12.99 4.65
CA LEU A 29 4.74 -11.72 4.11
C LEU A 29 4.71 -10.60 5.15
N LEU A 30 4.38 -10.90 6.41
CA LEU A 30 4.43 -9.93 7.50
C LEU A 30 5.85 -9.42 7.74
N ARG A 31 6.84 -10.32 7.79
CA ARG A 31 8.26 -9.93 7.92
C ARG A 31 8.74 -9.06 6.77
N GLN A 32 8.25 -9.32 5.56
CA GLN A 32 8.57 -8.49 4.39
C GLN A 32 7.91 -7.10 4.49
N SER A 33 6.65 -7.05 4.94
CA SER A 33 5.91 -5.80 5.14
C SER A 33 6.59 -4.87 6.15
N GLU A 34 7.17 -5.41 7.22
CA GLU A 34 7.93 -4.66 8.22
C GLU A 34 9.16 -3.95 7.64
N GLN A 35 9.76 -4.49 6.58
CA GLN A 35 10.93 -3.91 5.91
C GLN A 35 10.55 -2.80 4.93
N GLN A 36 9.27 -2.65 4.61
CA GLN A 36 8.81 -1.69 3.62
C GLN A 36 8.80 -0.28 4.19
N LYS A 37 9.67 0.57 3.61
CA LYS A 37 9.67 2.01 3.85
C LYS A 37 8.37 2.62 3.37
N VAL A 38 7.98 3.72 4.00
CA VAL A 38 6.72 4.40 3.73
C VAL A 38 6.93 5.88 3.51
N ASN A 39 6.26 6.42 2.50
CA ASN A 39 6.30 7.82 2.14
C ASN A 39 5.11 8.54 2.78
N ILE A 40 5.29 9.06 4.00
CA ILE A 40 4.29 9.88 4.71
C ILE A 40 4.97 11.00 5.50
N HIS A 41 4.17 12.00 5.89
CA HIS A 41 4.61 13.02 6.85
C HIS A 41 4.96 12.40 8.20
N THR A 42 6.03 12.88 8.83
CA THR A 42 6.50 12.37 10.12
C THR A 42 5.47 12.53 11.23
N GLU A 43 4.64 13.57 11.13
CA GLU A 43 3.60 13.98 12.07
C GLU A 43 2.44 12.97 12.16
N ILE A 44 2.22 12.19 11.09
CA ILE A 44 1.19 11.14 11.04
C ILE A 44 1.77 9.71 11.15
N SER A 45 3.07 9.59 11.41
CA SER A 45 3.75 8.29 11.48
C SER A 45 3.23 7.37 12.59
N GLY A 46 2.81 7.94 13.73
CA GLY A 46 2.22 7.17 14.82
C GLY A 46 0.92 6.49 14.42
N TRP A 47 0.04 7.20 13.70
CA TRP A 47 -1.20 6.63 13.16
C TRP A 47 -0.92 5.45 12.22
N LEU A 48 0.06 5.61 11.32
CA LEU A 48 0.43 4.55 10.40
C LEU A 48 0.95 3.31 11.16
N GLN A 49 1.77 3.53 12.18
CA GLN A 49 2.30 2.45 13.00
C GLN A 49 1.16 1.67 13.67
N GLU A 50 0.18 2.36 14.24
CA GLU A 50 -1.01 1.73 14.84
C GLU A 50 -1.80 0.93 13.81
N LEU A 51 -2.03 1.48 12.62
CA LEU A 51 -2.73 0.80 11.54
C LEU A 51 -2.01 -0.47 11.08
N ARG A 52 -0.70 -0.40 10.85
CA ARG A 52 0.12 -1.56 10.45
C ARG A 52 0.14 -2.62 11.54
N GLN A 53 0.27 -2.23 12.81
CA GLN A 53 0.26 -3.16 13.94
C GLN A 53 -1.09 -3.86 14.10
N ARG A 54 -2.20 -3.11 14.05
CA ARG A 54 -3.55 -3.67 14.09
C ARG A 54 -3.77 -4.67 12.96
N SER A 55 -3.40 -4.28 11.75
CA SER A 55 -3.56 -5.11 10.55
C SER A 55 -2.72 -6.39 10.62
N ALA A 56 -1.46 -6.27 11.06
CA ALA A 56 -0.58 -7.42 11.25
C ALA A 56 -1.15 -8.38 12.31
N TYR A 57 -1.64 -7.84 13.44
CA TYR A 57 -2.31 -8.63 14.47
C TYR A 57 -3.54 -9.37 13.92
N ASP A 58 -4.36 -8.74 13.08
CA ASP A 58 -5.53 -9.40 12.48
C ASP A 58 -5.14 -10.46 11.43
N VAL A 59 -4.07 -10.25 10.66
CA VAL A 59 -3.51 -11.27 9.76
C VAL A 59 -3.05 -12.50 10.56
N THR A 60 -2.42 -12.32 11.72
CA THR A 60 -1.90 -13.44 12.52
C THR A 60 -2.99 -14.37 13.09
N LYS A 61 -4.24 -13.89 13.16
CA LYS A 61 -5.38 -14.71 13.59
C LYS A 61 -5.97 -15.56 12.46
N GLN A 62 -5.50 -15.35 11.24
CA GLN A 62 -6.03 -15.94 10.03
C GLN A 62 -5.04 -16.94 9.42
N ARG A 63 -5.50 -17.70 8.43
CA ARG A 63 -4.67 -18.58 7.60
C ARG A 63 -4.96 -18.27 6.14
N MET A 64 -4.05 -18.64 5.26
CA MET A 64 -4.32 -18.57 3.83
C MET A 64 -5.57 -19.40 3.48
N PRO A 65 -6.45 -18.86 2.63
CA PRO A 65 -7.62 -19.58 2.20
C PRO A 65 -7.22 -20.76 1.32
N ASN A 66 -8.09 -21.74 1.24
CA ASN A 66 -7.94 -22.86 0.33
C ASN A 66 -9.30 -23.23 -0.26
N ARG A 67 -9.31 -24.15 -1.22
CA ARG A 67 -10.53 -24.56 -1.94
C ARG A 67 -11.65 -25.15 -1.07
N LYS A 68 -11.40 -25.43 0.22
CA LYS A 68 -12.43 -25.84 1.19
C LYS A 68 -13.21 -24.65 1.75
N ASP A 69 -12.64 -23.44 1.69
CA ASP A 69 -13.31 -22.20 2.06
C ASP A 69 -14.30 -21.83 0.95
N GLU A 70 -15.55 -21.51 1.31
CA GLU A 70 -16.66 -21.34 0.34
C GLU A 70 -16.35 -20.26 -0.70
N GLU A 71 -15.82 -19.12 -0.25
CA GLU A 71 -15.42 -17.98 -1.08
C GLU A 71 -14.26 -18.32 -2.04
N TRP A 72 -13.49 -19.37 -1.76
CA TRP A 72 -12.29 -19.77 -2.51
C TRP A 72 -12.42 -21.10 -3.22
N ARG A 73 -13.62 -21.69 -3.24
CA ARG A 73 -13.87 -23.01 -3.86
C ARG A 73 -13.45 -23.09 -5.32
N PHE A 74 -13.50 -21.97 -6.04
CA PHE A 74 -13.18 -21.89 -7.47
C PHE A 74 -11.83 -21.23 -7.77
N THR A 75 -11.12 -20.73 -6.77
CA THR A 75 -9.84 -20.05 -6.91
C THR A 75 -8.73 -20.89 -6.30
N ASP A 76 -7.89 -21.51 -7.12
CA ASP A 76 -6.73 -22.26 -6.64
C ASP A 76 -5.53 -21.33 -6.50
N ILE A 77 -5.07 -21.12 -5.26
CA ILE A 77 -3.90 -20.30 -4.96
C ILE A 77 -2.68 -21.14 -4.55
N SER A 78 -2.72 -22.47 -4.73
CA SER A 78 -1.63 -23.35 -4.27
C SER A 78 -0.27 -23.02 -4.90
N GLU A 79 -0.25 -22.60 -6.16
CA GLU A 79 0.97 -22.16 -6.84
C GLU A 79 1.54 -20.88 -6.21
N LEU A 80 0.67 -19.92 -5.86
CA LEU A 80 1.04 -18.67 -5.19
C LEU A 80 1.74 -18.94 -3.85
N LEU A 81 1.20 -19.90 -3.08
CA LEU A 81 1.74 -20.29 -1.77
C LEU A 81 3.11 -20.98 -1.86
N GLY A 82 3.51 -21.45 -3.04
CA GLY A 82 4.83 -22.01 -3.31
C GLY A 82 5.89 -20.98 -3.67
N LEU A 83 5.50 -19.72 -3.92
CA LEU A 83 6.42 -18.66 -4.31
C LEU A 83 7.11 -18.04 -3.09
N LYS A 84 8.34 -17.56 -3.31
CA LYS A 84 9.06 -16.71 -2.35
C LYS A 84 9.06 -15.29 -2.87
N PHE A 85 8.33 -14.42 -2.18
CA PHE A 85 8.21 -13.02 -2.54
C PHE A 85 9.43 -12.21 -2.08
N GLN A 86 9.81 -11.24 -2.89
CA GLN A 86 10.82 -10.23 -2.57
C GLN A 86 10.23 -8.83 -2.69
N LEU A 87 10.90 -7.86 -2.04
CA LEU A 87 10.52 -6.48 -2.19
C LEU A 87 10.70 -6.08 -3.66
N PRO A 88 9.75 -5.34 -4.24
CA PRO A 88 9.86 -4.93 -5.62
C PRO A 88 11.12 -4.07 -5.81
N PRO A 89 11.81 -4.23 -6.95
CA PRO A 89 12.97 -3.42 -7.28
C PRO A 89 12.59 -1.96 -7.47
N SER A 90 13.57 -1.08 -7.31
CA SER A 90 13.47 0.32 -7.73
C SER A 90 13.75 0.42 -9.22
N GLU A 91 12.84 -0.09 -10.05
CA GLU A 91 12.95 0.04 -11.51
C GLU A 91 12.35 1.34 -12.03
N GLU A 92 12.99 1.92 -13.04
CA GLU A 92 12.49 3.11 -13.74
C GLU A 92 11.53 2.68 -14.86
N VAL A 93 10.23 2.87 -14.63
CA VAL A 93 9.22 2.81 -15.68
C VAL A 93 9.30 4.08 -16.53
N THR A 94 9.26 3.94 -17.85
CA THR A 94 9.33 5.07 -18.78
C THR A 94 7.95 5.61 -19.15
N GLN A 95 7.88 6.88 -19.56
CA GLN A 95 6.65 7.48 -20.06
C GLN A 95 6.09 6.71 -21.26
N ASP A 96 6.95 6.26 -22.17
CA ASP A 96 6.55 5.52 -23.37
C ASP A 96 5.89 4.17 -23.02
N ALA A 97 6.28 3.54 -21.91
CA ALA A 97 5.70 2.29 -21.45
C ALA A 97 4.25 2.47 -20.94
N ILE A 98 3.96 3.63 -20.33
CA ILE A 98 2.63 3.90 -19.76
C ILE A 98 1.71 4.68 -20.71
N ALA A 99 2.26 5.38 -21.71
CA ALA A 99 1.48 6.21 -22.62
C ALA A 99 0.28 5.49 -23.27
N PRO A 100 0.37 4.22 -23.69
CA PRO A 100 -0.78 3.48 -24.24
C PRO A 100 -1.87 3.13 -23.21
N LEU A 101 -1.57 3.22 -21.91
CA LEU A 101 -2.48 2.90 -20.80
C LEU A 101 -3.25 4.14 -20.31
N ILE A 102 -2.78 5.32 -20.67
CA ILE A 102 -3.42 6.59 -20.29
C ILE A 102 -4.65 6.79 -21.17
N LEU A 103 -5.80 7.00 -20.53
CA LEU A 103 -7.05 7.30 -21.22
C LEU A 103 -6.95 8.70 -21.85
N PRO A 104 -7.36 8.89 -23.12
CA PRO A 104 -7.32 10.19 -23.77
C PRO A 104 -8.04 11.30 -22.97
N GLU A 105 -9.16 10.96 -22.34
CA GLU A 105 -9.96 11.85 -21.49
C GLU A 105 -9.33 12.16 -20.13
N ALA A 106 -8.29 11.42 -19.72
CA ALA A 106 -7.53 11.62 -18.48
C ALA A 106 -6.07 12.02 -18.73
N ALA A 107 -5.72 12.42 -19.96
CA ALA A 107 -4.34 12.71 -20.36
C ALA A 107 -3.65 13.76 -19.47
N GLN A 108 -4.42 14.67 -18.86
CA GLN A 108 -3.94 15.71 -17.94
C GLN A 108 -4.50 15.57 -16.51
N SER A 109 -5.14 14.44 -16.23
CA SER A 109 -5.77 14.14 -14.94
C SER A 109 -5.52 12.68 -14.58
N HIS A 110 -4.26 12.28 -14.55
CA HIS A 110 -3.85 10.94 -14.14
C HIS A 110 -2.70 10.96 -13.15
N ILE A 111 -2.72 9.99 -12.23
CA ILE A 111 -1.64 9.72 -11.29
C ILE A 111 -1.18 8.29 -11.44
N VAL A 112 0.13 8.08 -11.32
CA VAL A 112 0.78 6.78 -11.54
C VAL A 112 1.48 6.34 -10.26
N PHE A 113 1.28 5.08 -9.91
CA PHE A 113 1.99 4.38 -8.85
C PHE A 113 2.76 3.22 -9.47
N VAL A 114 4.07 3.18 -9.25
CA VAL A 114 4.94 2.08 -9.69
C VAL A 114 5.31 1.25 -8.46
N ASN A 115 4.97 -0.04 -8.50
CA ASN A 115 5.19 -0.97 -7.40
C ASN A 115 4.59 -0.47 -6.06
N GLY A 116 3.50 0.31 -6.14
CA GLY A 116 2.79 0.88 -4.99
C GLY A 116 3.31 2.25 -4.52
N ILE A 117 4.34 2.81 -5.16
CA ILE A 117 4.94 4.11 -4.83
C ILE A 117 4.53 5.16 -5.86
N TYR A 118 4.17 6.37 -5.41
CA TYR A 118 3.79 7.46 -6.32
C TYR A 118 4.95 7.89 -7.24
N ALA A 119 4.69 7.95 -8.54
CA ALA A 119 5.64 8.33 -9.58
C ALA A 119 5.25 9.69 -10.17
N PRO A 120 5.71 10.82 -9.58
CA PRO A 120 5.32 12.16 -10.03
C PRO A 120 5.77 12.45 -11.47
N ASN A 121 6.91 11.91 -11.90
CA ASN A 121 7.43 12.10 -13.26
C ASN A 121 6.60 11.40 -14.35
N LEU A 122 5.72 10.47 -13.94
CA LEU A 122 4.81 9.72 -14.81
C LEU A 122 3.36 10.19 -14.69
N SER A 123 3.10 11.16 -13.81
CA SER A 123 1.77 11.66 -13.49
C SER A 123 1.56 13.04 -14.10
N ASP A 124 0.33 13.34 -14.54
CA ASP A 124 -0.07 14.67 -14.98
C ASP A 124 -1.39 15.06 -14.33
N THR A 125 -1.33 16.10 -13.50
CA THR A 125 -2.49 16.67 -12.79
C THR A 125 -2.78 18.11 -13.24
N SER A 126 -2.22 18.55 -14.37
CA SER A 126 -2.34 19.93 -14.88
C SER A 126 -3.76 20.29 -15.33
N GLY A 127 -4.58 19.28 -15.63
CA GLY A 127 -5.99 19.42 -16.01
C GLY A 127 -6.95 19.38 -14.83
N LEU A 128 -6.48 19.21 -13.58
CA LEU A 128 -7.36 19.21 -12.41
C LEU A 128 -7.82 20.64 -12.06
N PRO A 129 -9.09 20.81 -11.68
CA PRO A 129 -9.58 22.12 -11.26
C PRO A 129 -8.98 22.55 -9.92
N GLU A 130 -8.99 23.85 -9.67
CA GLU A 130 -8.55 24.40 -8.39
C GLU A 130 -9.34 23.78 -7.23
N GLY A 131 -8.62 23.42 -6.16
CA GLY A 131 -9.22 22.76 -5.00
C GLY A 131 -9.36 21.25 -5.14
N VAL A 132 -8.88 20.64 -6.23
CA VAL A 132 -8.69 19.19 -6.35
C VAL A 132 -7.20 18.86 -6.26
N TYR A 133 -6.90 17.84 -5.47
CA TYR A 133 -5.60 17.25 -5.33
C TYR A 133 -5.68 15.77 -5.70
N ALA A 134 -4.77 15.32 -6.55
CA ALA A 134 -4.55 13.91 -6.85
C ALA A 134 -3.06 13.63 -6.71
N GLY A 135 -2.72 12.60 -5.94
CA GLY A 135 -1.33 12.26 -5.69
C GLY A 135 -1.21 11.31 -4.52
N ASN A 136 -0.21 11.53 -3.68
CA ASN A 136 0.08 10.67 -2.55
C ASN A 136 -0.02 11.39 -1.21
N LEU A 137 -0.16 10.63 -0.13
CA LEU A 137 -0.40 11.20 1.19
C LEU A 137 0.77 12.07 1.68
N SER A 138 2.03 11.80 1.29
CA SER A 138 3.17 12.64 1.68
C SER A 138 3.20 14.01 1.00
N HIS A 139 2.53 14.17 -0.15
CA HIS A 139 2.46 15.46 -0.85
C HIS A 139 1.14 16.20 -0.59
N LEU A 140 0.19 15.58 0.10
CA LEU A 140 -1.02 16.26 0.57
C LEU A 140 -0.64 17.28 1.68
N PRO A 141 -1.26 18.48 1.72
CA PRO A 141 -1.06 19.43 2.82
C PRO A 141 -1.37 18.79 4.18
N LEU A 142 -0.53 19.07 5.18
CA LEU A 142 -0.59 18.42 6.50
C LEU A 142 -1.95 18.54 7.20
N ASP A 143 -2.60 19.71 7.09
CA ASP A 143 -3.94 19.93 7.66
C ASP A 143 -4.97 18.95 7.06
N ASN A 144 -4.89 18.69 5.77
CA ASN A 144 -5.73 17.72 5.07
C ASN A 144 -5.32 16.28 5.40
N CYS A 145 -4.03 16.02 5.66
CA CYS A 145 -3.54 14.70 6.07
C CYS A 145 -4.23 14.24 7.35
N TYR A 146 -4.39 15.11 8.36
CA TYR A 146 -5.05 14.75 9.62
C TYR A 146 -6.52 14.33 9.43
N GLU A 147 -7.19 14.86 8.42
CA GLU A 147 -8.54 14.44 8.07
C GLU A 147 -8.52 13.16 7.20
N ALA A 148 -7.62 13.09 6.21
CA ALA A 148 -7.47 11.94 5.32
C ALA A 148 -7.19 10.64 6.09
N VAL A 149 -6.32 10.68 7.12
CA VAL A 149 -6.00 9.49 7.93
C VAL A 149 -7.22 8.91 8.65
N LYS A 150 -8.23 9.72 8.97
CA LYS A 150 -9.47 9.23 9.58
C LYS A 150 -10.21 8.32 8.61
N TYR A 151 -10.34 8.72 7.36
CA TYR A 151 -11.01 7.90 6.34
C TYR A 151 -10.23 6.63 6.02
N ILE A 152 -8.90 6.72 5.94
CA ILE A 152 -8.04 5.54 5.67
C ILE A 152 -8.11 4.51 6.82
N ALA A 153 -8.34 4.95 8.06
CA ALA A 153 -8.43 4.09 9.24
C ALA A 153 -9.72 3.28 9.35
N TYR A 154 -10.77 3.67 8.62
CA TYR A 154 -12.10 3.06 8.62
C TYR A 154 -12.42 2.50 7.23
N GLN A 155 -11.75 1.42 6.83
CA GLN A 155 -12.18 0.65 5.68
C GLN A 155 -13.03 -0.54 6.12
N ASP A 156 -14.21 -0.68 5.51
CA ASP A 156 -15.03 -1.87 5.66
C ASP A 156 -14.25 -3.08 5.12
N GLY A 157 -14.17 -4.15 5.91
CA GLY A 157 -13.42 -5.34 5.51
C GLY A 157 -11.99 -5.45 6.06
N ASP A 158 -11.57 -4.60 7.00
CA ASP A 158 -10.30 -4.74 7.76
C ASP A 158 -10.09 -6.13 8.40
N LYS A 159 -11.14 -6.96 8.48
CA LYS A 159 -11.10 -8.34 8.98
C LYS A 159 -10.86 -9.39 7.89
N GLU A 160 -11.04 -9.04 6.63
CA GLU A 160 -10.72 -9.91 5.49
C GLU A 160 -9.20 -10.01 5.33
N LEU A 161 -8.69 -11.19 5.01
CA LEU A 161 -7.26 -11.49 5.05
C LEU A 161 -6.45 -10.58 4.14
N PHE A 162 -6.83 -10.42 2.86
CA PHE A 162 -6.06 -9.67 1.89
C PHE A 162 -6.15 -8.16 2.12
N THR A 163 -7.28 -7.65 2.59
CA THR A 163 -7.43 -6.25 3.04
C THR A 163 -6.53 -5.95 4.24
N ALA A 164 -6.55 -6.83 5.26
CA ALA A 164 -5.67 -6.70 6.43
C ALA A 164 -4.21 -6.81 6.00
N LEU A 165 -3.88 -7.75 5.11
CA LEU A 165 -2.54 -7.93 4.59
C LEU A 165 -2.07 -6.68 3.85
N ASN A 166 -2.83 -6.12 2.90
CA ASN A 166 -2.47 -4.89 2.19
C ASN A 166 -2.18 -3.71 3.14
N SER A 167 -2.80 -3.73 4.33
CA SER A 167 -2.63 -2.72 5.36
C SER A 167 -1.34 -2.87 6.20
N THR A 168 -0.61 -3.98 6.11
CA THR A 168 0.60 -4.23 6.92
C THR A 168 1.84 -3.51 6.40
N GLY A 169 1.93 -3.26 5.10
CA GLY A 169 3.18 -2.85 4.47
C GLY A 169 3.06 -1.91 3.27
N PHE A 170 1.90 -1.32 2.98
CA PHE A 170 1.78 -0.38 1.85
C PHE A 170 2.87 0.72 1.89
N PRO A 171 3.60 0.97 0.79
CA PRO A 171 4.73 1.89 0.77
C PRO A 171 4.28 3.35 0.58
N ASP A 172 3.07 3.55 0.06
CA ASP A 172 2.48 4.85 -0.20
C ASP A 172 0.95 4.73 -0.18
N VAL A 173 0.25 5.86 -0.21
CA VAL A 173 -1.22 5.90 -0.26
C VAL A 173 -1.65 6.86 -1.35
N ALA A 174 -2.46 6.37 -2.29
CA ALA A 174 -3.13 7.19 -3.28
C ALA A 174 -4.22 8.04 -2.61
N VAL A 175 -4.18 9.34 -2.87
CA VAL A 175 -5.12 10.32 -2.32
C VAL A 175 -5.75 11.11 -3.45
N LEU A 176 -7.08 11.06 -3.52
CA LEU A 176 -7.90 12.03 -4.21
C LEU A 176 -8.60 12.89 -3.15
N TRP A 177 -8.40 14.19 -3.23
CA TRP A 177 -8.99 15.16 -2.30
C TRP A 177 -9.64 16.29 -3.09
N ALA A 178 -10.92 16.56 -2.83
CA ALA A 178 -11.64 17.66 -3.44
C ALA A 178 -12.25 18.57 -2.37
N ASN A 179 -12.07 19.88 -2.53
CA ASN A 179 -12.73 20.86 -1.68
C ASN A 179 -14.26 20.80 -1.87
N PRO A 180 -15.04 21.20 -0.85
CA PRO A 180 -16.49 21.22 -0.96
C PRO A 180 -16.98 22.01 -2.17
N ASN A 181 -17.96 21.44 -2.88
CA ASN A 181 -18.62 22.04 -4.05
C ASN A 181 -17.73 22.20 -5.30
N VAL A 182 -16.56 21.57 -5.36
CA VAL A 182 -15.79 21.48 -6.61
C VAL A 182 -16.39 20.40 -7.51
N VAL A 183 -16.54 20.71 -8.80
CA VAL A 183 -17.00 19.77 -9.82
C VAL A 183 -15.80 19.39 -10.69
N VAL A 184 -15.56 18.09 -10.82
CA VAL A 184 -14.55 17.55 -11.74
C VAL A 184 -15.27 17.05 -12.99
N GLU A 185 -15.05 17.73 -14.11
CA GLU A 185 -15.73 17.41 -15.38
C GLU A 185 -15.03 16.29 -16.17
N THR A 186 -13.73 16.11 -15.93
CA THR A 186 -12.91 15.05 -16.55
C THR A 186 -12.69 13.90 -15.57
N PRO A 187 -12.55 12.65 -16.06
CA PRO A 187 -12.18 11.55 -15.18
C PRO A 187 -10.77 11.75 -14.63
N ILE A 188 -10.57 11.35 -13.38
CA ILE A 188 -9.24 11.24 -12.78
C ILE A 188 -8.84 9.77 -12.86
N GLN A 189 -7.77 9.46 -13.60
CA GLN A 189 -7.28 8.09 -13.75
C GLN A 189 -6.19 7.81 -12.71
N ILE A 190 -6.33 6.71 -11.97
CA ILE A 190 -5.27 6.19 -11.10
C ILE A 190 -4.69 4.94 -11.76
N LEU A 191 -3.42 4.97 -12.14
CA LEU A 191 -2.72 3.83 -12.71
C LEU A 191 -1.82 3.18 -11.67
N PHE A 192 -2.04 1.89 -11.40
CA PHE A 192 -1.14 1.06 -10.63
C PHE A 192 -0.35 0.16 -11.57
N ILE A 193 0.95 0.41 -11.69
CA ILE A 193 1.89 -0.32 -12.54
C ILE A 193 2.75 -1.21 -11.66
N THR A 194 2.75 -2.51 -11.92
CA THR A 194 3.65 -3.46 -11.27
C THR A 194 4.69 -3.93 -12.28
N THR A 195 5.97 -3.74 -11.99
CA THR A 195 7.05 -4.28 -12.82
C THR A 195 7.35 -5.73 -12.43
N VAL A 196 7.69 -6.54 -13.43
CA VAL A 196 7.97 -7.97 -13.24
C VAL A 196 9.44 -8.21 -13.54
N GLU A 197 10.16 -8.70 -12.54
CA GLU A 197 11.51 -9.25 -12.69
C GLU A 197 11.46 -10.79 -12.64
N ASP A 198 12.63 -11.43 -12.77
CA ASP A 198 12.80 -12.89 -12.68
C ASP A 198 12.35 -13.47 -11.33
N GLN A 199 12.21 -12.63 -10.29
CA GLN A 199 11.77 -13.05 -8.95
C GLN A 199 10.39 -12.50 -8.62
N PRO A 200 9.49 -13.31 -8.03
CA PRO A 200 8.18 -12.85 -7.61
C PRO A 200 8.27 -11.68 -6.63
N SER A 201 7.57 -10.58 -6.92
CA SER A 201 7.49 -9.41 -6.05
C SER A 201 6.08 -9.23 -5.49
N PHE A 202 6.00 -8.62 -4.30
CA PHE A 202 4.73 -8.35 -3.63
C PHE A 202 4.55 -6.83 -3.47
N SER A 203 3.50 -6.28 -4.08
CA SER A 203 3.13 -4.87 -3.95
C SER A 203 1.76 -4.76 -3.30
N GLN A 204 1.65 -3.78 -2.40
CA GLN A 204 0.47 -3.55 -1.57
C GLN A 204 -0.04 -2.14 -1.86
N PRO A 205 -0.77 -1.93 -2.97
CA PRO A 205 -1.34 -0.63 -3.26
C PRO A 205 -2.41 -0.31 -2.22
N ARG A 206 -2.52 0.99 -1.88
CA ARG A 206 -3.59 1.49 -1.03
C ARG A 206 -4.17 2.77 -1.61
N GLY A 207 -5.48 2.76 -1.82
CA GLY A 207 -6.27 3.93 -2.19
C GLY A 207 -7.39 4.17 -1.18
N ASN A 208 -7.91 5.38 -1.17
CA ASN A 208 -9.15 5.71 -0.49
C ASN A 208 -10.15 6.18 -1.56
N ASP A 209 -11.20 5.38 -1.79
CA ASP A 209 -12.33 5.72 -2.68
C ASP A 209 -13.46 6.39 -1.89
#